data_AF-K1XFC6-F1
#
_entry.id   AF-K1XFC6-F1
#
_cell.length_a   1.000
_cell.length_b   1.000
_cell.length_c   1.000
_cell.angle_alpha   90.00
_cell.angle_beta   90.00
_cell.angle_gamma   90.00
#
_symmetry.space_group_name_H-M   'P 1'
#
loop_
_entity.id
_entity.type
_entity.pdbx_description
1 polymer ?
#
loop_
_entity_poly.entity_id
_entity_poly.type
_entity_poly.pdbx_seq_one_letter_code
_entity_poly.pdbx_strand_id
1 'polypeptide(L)'
;MQSTLQKEKEIFSGNFLKVNILFLIFLSAAILIHIRNNDNARTVFLILIIGIFGIYLNFQYSPENIFGFLFFKDTSFSNPVILLILFPIVIILTGNIYCGYLCPFGAIQEMIGNLCPASLTPDISKPVWKWLKLTKYLIFFAIAFIYIYNGDAIIFKNDPLTTFFSKLYIYKVIYFSFFIFICSFFYKRFWCRNLCPSGAFLSFFNEISLSKYFLKKPVPAKCDLGVQNQDELDCINCDKCKIKN
;
A
#
# COMPACT_ATOMS: atom_id res chain seq x y z
N MET A 1 -12.82 -3.61 -24.46
CA MET A 1 -11.64 -2.78 -24.12
C MET A 1 -12.01 -1.32 -23.90
N GLN A 2 -12.79 -0.69 -24.79
CA GLN A 2 -13.27 0.69 -24.60
C GLN A 2 -14.42 0.81 -23.59
N SER A 3 -15.43 -0.07 -23.62
CA SER A 3 -16.65 0.07 -22.81
C SER A 3 -16.47 0.00 -21.29
N THR A 4 -15.47 -0.72 -20.77
CA THR A 4 -15.18 -0.84 -19.33
C THR A 4 -14.39 0.36 -18.80
N LEU A 5 -13.39 0.82 -19.57
CA LEU A 5 -12.67 2.08 -19.30
C LEU A 5 -13.61 3.30 -19.41
N GLN A 6 -14.63 3.22 -20.26
CA GLN A 6 -15.65 4.25 -20.41
C GLN A 6 -16.59 4.31 -19.20
N LYS A 7 -16.93 3.16 -18.59
CA LYS A 7 -17.70 3.09 -17.34
C LYS A 7 -16.91 3.59 -16.12
N GLU A 8 -15.62 3.28 -16.03
CA GLU A 8 -14.73 3.86 -15.01
C GLU A 8 -14.62 5.38 -15.19
N LYS A 9 -14.44 5.87 -16.43
CA LYS A 9 -14.43 7.31 -16.74
C LYS A 9 -15.79 7.99 -16.50
N GLU A 10 -16.93 7.34 -16.74
CA GLU A 10 -18.27 7.90 -16.49
C GLU A 10 -18.59 8.04 -14.99
N ILE A 11 -18.24 7.04 -14.17
CA ILE A 11 -18.37 7.14 -12.70
C ILE A 11 -17.47 8.26 -12.16
N PHE A 12 -16.26 8.41 -12.72
CA PHE A 12 -15.31 9.45 -12.34
C PHE A 12 -15.73 10.85 -12.78
N SER A 13 -16.25 11.01 -14.00
CA SER A 13 -16.59 12.31 -14.57
C SER A 13 -17.81 12.96 -13.90
N GLY A 14 -18.75 12.17 -13.36
CA GLY A 14 -19.92 12.68 -12.64
C GLY A 14 -19.77 12.80 -11.12
N ASN A 15 -18.80 12.10 -10.50
CA ASN A 15 -18.64 12.00 -9.04
C ASN A 15 -17.20 12.19 -8.53
N PHE A 16 -16.30 12.80 -9.33
CA PHE A 16 -14.93 13.15 -8.94
C PHE A 16 -14.83 13.78 -7.54
N LEU A 17 -15.72 14.75 -7.27
CA LEU A 17 -15.76 15.47 -6.00
C LEU A 17 -16.12 14.53 -4.84
N LYS A 18 -17.11 13.64 -5.03
CA LYS A 18 -17.55 12.71 -3.98
C LYS A 18 -16.48 11.68 -3.63
N VAL A 19 -15.75 11.15 -4.63
CA VAL A 19 -14.66 10.18 -4.39
C VAL A 19 -13.52 10.84 -3.62
N ASN A 20 -13.13 12.07 -3.99
CA ASN A 20 -12.10 12.81 -3.28
C ASN A 20 -12.53 13.18 -1.83
N ILE A 21 -13.76 13.63 -1.63
CA ILE A 21 -14.30 13.90 -0.28
C ILE A 21 -14.31 12.63 0.57
N LEU A 22 -14.80 11.51 0.02
CA LEU A 22 -14.81 10.23 0.71
C LEU A 22 -13.40 9.80 1.08
N PHE A 23 -12.43 9.96 0.18
CA PHE A 23 -11.04 9.67 0.46
C PHE A 23 -10.48 10.51 1.62
N LEU A 24 -10.75 11.83 1.63
CA LEU A 24 -10.31 12.72 2.71
C LEU A 24 -10.93 12.35 4.07
N ILE A 25 -12.18 11.89 4.09
CA ILE A 25 -12.85 11.39 5.31
C ILE A 25 -12.14 10.13 5.82
N PHE A 26 -11.82 9.18 4.95
CA PHE A 26 -11.10 7.98 5.36
C PHE A 26 -9.66 8.27 5.78
N LEU A 27 -9.01 9.22 5.13
CA LEU A 27 -7.68 9.69 5.52
C LEU A 27 -7.69 10.31 6.92
N SER A 28 -8.64 11.21 7.22
CA SER A 28 -8.74 11.81 8.55
C SER A 28 -9.07 10.76 9.61
N ALA A 29 -9.97 9.82 9.32
CA ALA A 29 -10.26 8.68 10.19
C ALA A 29 -9.01 7.81 10.43
N ALA A 30 -8.21 7.53 9.40
CA ALA A 30 -6.96 6.78 9.53
C ALA A 30 -5.98 7.49 10.49
N ILE A 31 -5.81 8.81 10.34
CA ILE A 31 -4.94 9.61 11.22
C ILE A 31 -5.44 9.58 12.67
N LEU A 32 -6.74 9.73 12.90
CA LEU A 32 -7.32 9.67 14.25
C LEU A 32 -7.09 8.31 14.91
N ILE A 33 -7.29 7.22 14.18
CA ILE A 33 -7.05 5.85 14.69
C ILE A 33 -5.55 5.64 14.96
N HIS A 34 -4.69 6.15 14.09
CA HIS A 34 -3.23 6.11 14.23
C HIS A 34 -2.77 6.79 15.53
N ILE A 35 -3.30 7.99 15.83
CA ILE A 35 -2.99 8.69 17.09
C ILE A 35 -3.54 7.92 18.30
N ARG A 36 -4.76 7.39 18.21
CA ARG A 36 -5.43 6.70 19.32
C ARG A 36 -4.82 5.34 19.66
N ASN A 37 -4.06 4.72 18.75
CA ASN A 37 -3.41 3.41 18.94
C ASN A 37 -4.40 2.34 19.47
N ASN A 38 -5.57 2.19 18.83
CA ASN A 38 -6.58 1.20 19.21
C ASN A 38 -6.69 0.09 18.14
N ASP A 39 -6.36 -1.15 18.52
CA ASP A 39 -6.28 -2.29 17.59
C ASP A 39 -7.67 -2.73 17.07
N ASN A 40 -8.70 -2.64 17.92
CA ASN A 40 -10.06 -2.98 17.51
C ASN A 40 -10.60 -1.97 16.50
N ALA A 41 -10.44 -0.68 16.78
CA ALA A 41 -10.85 0.39 15.86
C ALA A 41 -10.11 0.28 14.51
N ARG A 42 -8.82 -0.05 14.57
CA ARG A 42 -8.00 -0.29 13.39
C ARG A 42 -8.48 -1.50 12.59
N THR A 43 -8.77 -2.61 13.23
CA THR A 43 -9.26 -3.82 12.54
C THR A 43 -10.59 -3.57 11.85
N VAL A 44 -11.53 -2.89 12.52
CA VAL A 44 -12.80 -2.47 11.92
C VAL A 44 -12.57 -1.54 10.72
N PHE A 45 -11.65 -0.58 10.85
CA PHE A 45 -11.29 0.33 9.77
C PHE A 45 -10.71 -0.39 8.55
N LEU A 46 -9.83 -1.38 8.75
CA LEU A 46 -9.28 -2.19 7.67
C LEU A 46 -10.37 -2.97 6.92
N ILE A 47 -11.34 -3.55 7.64
CA ILE A 47 -12.49 -4.24 7.02
C ILE A 47 -13.30 -3.27 6.15
N LEU A 48 -13.56 -2.05 6.64
CA LEU A 48 -14.25 -1.01 5.89
C LEU A 48 -13.49 -0.60 4.63
N ILE A 49 -12.16 -0.43 4.72
CA ILE A 49 -11.30 -0.12 3.58
C ILE A 49 -11.36 -1.22 2.51
N ILE A 50 -11.35 -2.49 2.90
CA ILE A 50 -11.47 -3.61 1.95
C ILE A 50 -12.82 -3.54 1.20
N GLY A 51 -13.92 -3.32 1.93
CA GLY A 51 -15.25 -3.24 1.34
C GLY A 51 -15.43 -2.04 0.40
N ILE A 52 -14.99 -0.86 0.85
CA ILE A 52 -15.25 0.40 0.14
C ILE A 52 -14.19 0.67 -0.94
N PHE A 53 -12.91 0.69 -0.57
CA PHE A 53 -11.84 1.01 -1.53
C PHE A 53 -11.44 -0.19 -2.38
N GLY A 54 -11.51 -1.40 -1.84
CA GLY A 54 -11.26 -2.63 -2.61
C GLY A 54 -12.44 -3.00 -3.50
N ILE A 55 -13.55 -3.46 -2.90
CA ILE A 55 -14.66 -4.08 -3.65
C ILE A 55 -15.51 -3.04 -4.39
N TYR A 56 -15.87 -1.92 -3.73
CA TYR A 56 -16.82 -0.94 -4.29
C TYR A 56 -16.15 0.04 -5.27
N LEU A 57 -15.02 0.66 -4.89
CA LEU A 57 -14.36 1.70 -5.67
C LEU A 57 -13.19 1.22 -6.54
N ASN A 58 -12.64 0.03 -6.29
CA ASN A 58 -11.41 -0.46 -6.93
C ASN A 58 -10.20 0.48 -6.84
N PHE A 59 -10.23 1.41 -5.89
CA PHE A 59 -9.35 2.55 -5.92
C PHE A 59 -8.05 2.24 -5.17
N GLN A 60 -6.94 2.22 -5.90
CA GLN A 60 -5.62 1.86 -5.39
C GLN A 60 -4.53 2.79 -5.90
N TYR A 61 -3.50 2.99 -5.10
CA TYR A 61 -2.32 3.77 -5.46
C TYR A 61 -1.39 2.94 -6.35
N SER A 62 -1.71 2.93 -7.65
CA SER A 62 -0.96 2.23 -8.69
C SER A 62 0.42 2.88 -8.96
N PRO A 63 1.47 2.09 -9.24
CA PRO A 63 2.76 2.60 -9.69
C PRO A 63 2.67 3.46 -10.95
N GLU A 64 1.68 3.23 -11.82
CA GLU A 64 1.40 4.04 -13.02
C GLU A 64 1.30 5.52 -12.68
N ASN A 65 0.56 5.85 -11.61
CA ASN A 65 0.34 7.22 -11.19
C ASN A 65 1.63 7.85 -10.66
N ILE A 66 2.46 7.06 -9.97
CA ILE A 66 3.75 7.51 -9.43
C ILE A 66 4.69 7.87 -10.57
N PHE A 67 4.88 6.95 -11.51
CA PHE A 67 5.83 7.14 -12.61
C PHE A 67 5.34 8.17 -13.63
N GLY A 68 4.04 8.22 -13.91
CA GLY A 68 3.46 9.25 -14.79
C GLY A 68 3.73 10.68 -14.29
N PHE A 69 3.70 10.90 -12.97
CA PHE A 69 4.05 12.19 -12.37
C PHE A 69 5.55 12.42 -12.24
N LEU A 70 6.31 11.42 -11.79
CA LEU A 70 7.77 11.55 -11.61
C LEU A 70 8.47 11.94 -12.92
N PHE A 71 7.97 11.42 -14.04
CA PHE A 71 8.50 11.67 -15.38
C PHE A 71 7.68 12.69 -16.19
N PHE A 72 6.73 13.41 -15.55
CA PHE A 72 5.92 14.48 -16.14
C PHE A 72 5.20 14.13 -17.45
N LYS A 73 4.93 12.85 -17.70
CA LYS A 73 4.48 12.37 -19.02
C LYS A 73 2.95 12.39 -19.18
N ASP A 74 2.21 12.36 -18.06
CA ASP A 74 0.75 12.36 -18.03
C ASP A 74 0.21 13.53 -17.18
N THR A 75 0.15 14.73 -17.74
CA THR A 75 -0.42 15.93 -17.10
C THR A 75 -1.92 16.09 -17.35
N SER A 76 -2.67 14.99 -17.36
CA SER A 76 -4.13 15.06 -17.37
C SER A 76 -4.62 15.24 -15.92
N PHE A 77 -5.01 16.46 -15.55
CA PHE A 77 -5.53 16.84 -14.23
C PHE A 77 -6.87 16.17 -13.83
N SER A 78 -7.39 15.25 -14.65
CA SER A 78 -8.71 14.63 -14.56
C SER A 78 -8.82 13.48 -13.53
N ASN A 79 -8.05 13.53 -12.42
CA ASN A 79 -7.80 12.54 -11.33
C ASN A 79 -6.80 11.44 -11.75
N PRO A 80 -5.85 10.98 -10.90
CA PRO A 80 -5.72 11.08 -9.43
C PRO A 80 -4.49 11.92 -8.98
N VAL A 81 -4.23 13.04 -9.64
CA VAL A 81 -3.06 13.90 -9.37
C VAL A 81 -3.09 14.51 -7.96
N ILE A 82 -4.26 14.94 -7.47
CA ILE A 82 -4.44 15.47 -6.11
C ILE A 82 -4.02 14.44 -5.06
N LEU A 83 -4.41 13.18 -5.25
CA LEU A 83 -4.05 12.09 -4.36
C LEU A 83 -2.54 11.84 -4.38
N LEU A 84 -1.93 11.93 -5.56
CA LEU A 84 -0.50 11.75 -5.71
C LEU A 84 0.35 12.82 -5.01
N ILE A 85 -0.12 14.07 -4.97
CA ILE A 85 0.56 15.15 -4.24
C ILE A 85 0.25 15.07 -2.74
N LEU A 86 -0.99 14.72 -2.38
CA LEU A 86 -1.43 14.64 -1.00
C LEU A 86 -0.73 13.51 -0.23
N PHE A 87 -0.47 12.36 -0.86
CA PHE A 87 0.10 11.20 -0.18
C PHE A 87 1.53 11.42 0.35
N PRO A 88 2.50 11.92 -0.42
CA PRO A 88 3.82 12.25 0.10
C PRO A 88 3.75 13.23 1.27
N ILE A 89 2.89 14.25 1.19
CA ILE A 89 2.71 15.24 2.27
C ILE A 89 2.19 14.57 3.54
N VAL A 90 1.13 13.77 3.42
CA VAL A 90 0.56 12.99 4.53
C VAL A 90 1.63 12.06 5.13
N ILE A 91 2.44 11.42 4.28
CA ILE A 91 3.45 10.46 4.73
C ILE A 91 4.59 11.17 5.45
N ILE A 92 5.01 12.34 4.97
CA ILE A 92 5.98 13.16 5.69
C ILE A 92 5.42 13.56 7.06
N LEU A 93 4.12 13.83 7.19
CA LEU A 93 3.53 14.20 8.48
C LEU A 93 3.32 13.00 9.42
N THR A 94 2.88 11.85 8.90
CA THR A 94 2.32 10.74 9.69
C THR A 94 3.10 9.43 9.57
N GLY A 95 4.12 9.38 8.72
CA GLY A 95 4.79 8.15 8.32
C GLY A 95 3.99 7.41 7.25
N ASN A 96 4.39 6.19 6.90
CA ASN A 96 3.75 5.41 5.82
C ASN A 96 2.36 4.84 6.20
N ILE A 97 1.42 5.75 6.55
CA ILE A 97 0.04 5.47 6.95
C ILE A 97 -0.77 4.89 5.80
N TYR A 98 -0.40 5.18 4.54
CA TYR A 98 -1.09 4.63 3.38
C TYR A 98 -1.00 3.11 3.36
N CYS A 99 0.22 2.56 3.38
CA CYS A 99 0.40 1.12 3.46
C CYS A 99 -0.20 0.58 4.76
N GLY A 100 -0.04 1.27 5.89
CA GLY A 100 -0.55 0.83 7.20
C GLY A 100 -2.08 0.70 7.32
N TYR A 101 -2.84 1.67 6.78
CA TYR A 101 -4.27 1.86 7.05
C TYR A 101 -5.15 1.94 5.80
N LEU A 102 -4.69 2.56 4.72
CA LEU A 102 -5.55 2.91 3.57
C LEU A 102 -5.45 1.92 2.41
N CYS A 103 -4.39 1.10 2.36
CA CYS A 103 -4.19 0.13 1.29
C CYS A 103 -5.12 -1.09 1.46
N PRO A 104 -6.11 -1.32 0.55
CA PRO A 104 -7.03 -2.45 0.67
C PRO A 104 -6.34 -3.79 0.46
N PHE A 105 -5.34 -3.86 -0.44
CA PHE A 105 -4.57 -5.09 -0.63
C PHE A 105 -3.77 -5.46 0.62
N GLY A 106 -3.08 -4.49 1.22
CA GLY A 106 -2.34 -4.70 2.48
C GLY A 106 -3.25 -5.09 3.65
N ALA A 107 -4.47 -4.54 3.69
CA ALA A 107 -5.47 -4.90 4.67
C ALA A 107 -5.88 -6.39 4.55
N ILE A 108 -6.18 -6.88 3.34
CA ILE A 108 -6.48 -8.30 3.10
C ILE A 108 -5.32 -9.19 3.55
N GLN A 109 -4.09 -8.86 3.13
CA GLN A 109 -2.91 -9.65 3.49
C GLN A 109 -2.66 -9.71 4.99
N GLU A 110 -2.98 -8.62 5.72
CA GLU A 110 -2.87 -8.62 7.17
C GLU A 110 -3.94 -9.51 7.82
N MET A 111 -5.18 -9.46 7.34
CA MET A 111 -6.25 -10.32 7.87
C MET A 111 -5.91 -11.79 7.64
N ILE A 112 -5.45 -12.16 6.45
CA ILE A 112 -5.01 -13.52 6.13
C ILE A 112 -3.85 -13.93 7.04
N GLY A 113 -2.85 -13.08 7.20
CA GLY A 113 -1.69 -13.37 8.05
C GLY A 113 -2.02 -13.43 9.55
N ASN A 114 -3.12 -12.83 10.02
CA ASN A 114 -3.57 -12.99 11.41
C ASN A 114 -4.24 -14.36 11.66
N LEU A 115 -4.66 -15.08 10.60
CA LEU A 115 -5.20 -16.44 10.72
C LEU A 115 -4.10 -17.50 10.88
N CYS A 116 -2.84 -17.15 10.59
CA CYS A 116 -1.73 -18.08 10.72
C CYS A 116 -1.29 -18.21 12.19
N PRO A 117 -1.17 -19.44 12.72
CA PRO A 117 -0.68 -19.65 14.07
C PRO A 117 0.80 -19.22 14.18
N ALA A 118 1.17 -18.69 15.35
CA ALA A 118 2.53 -18.19 15.60
C ALA A 118 3.63 -19.24 15.36
N SER A 119 3.33 -20.53 15.51
CA SER A 119 4.26 -21.64 15.25
C SER A 119 4.68 -21.79 13.79
N LEU A 120 3.85 -21.34 12.85
CA LEU A 120 4.13 -21.40 11.41
C LEU A 120 4.72 -20.10 10.87
N THR A 121 4.77 -19.05 11.69
CA THR A 121 5.37 -17.78 11.27
C THR A 121 6.90 -17.93 11.21
N PRO A 122 7.53 -17.59 10.09
CA PRO A 122 8.96 -17.75 9.92
C PRO A 122 9.71 -16.75 10.79
N ASP A 123 10.86 -17.19 11.32
CA ASP A 123 11.73 -16.32 12.10
C ASP A 123 12.31 -15.19 11.22
N ILE A 124 11.87 -13.97 11.51
CA ILE A 124 12.18 -12.76 10.76
C ILE A 124 13.60 -12.25 11.08
N SER A 125 14.28 -12.81 12.08
CA SER A 125 15.65 -12.44 12.45
C SER A 125 16.69 -12.92 11.41
N LYS A 126 16.34 -13.90 10.59
CA LYS A 126 17.26 -14.50 9.60
C LYS A 126 17.70 -13.48 8.54
N PRO A 127 18.96 -13.53 8.08
CA PRO A 127 19.51 -12.57 7.11
C PRO A 127 18.79 -12.59 5.75
N VAL A 128 18.17 -13.72 5.39
CA VAL A 128 17.37 -13.87 4.16
C VAL A 128 16.27 -12.80 4.06
N TRP A 129 15.63 -12.46 5.17
CA TRP A 129 14.56 -11.46 5.20
C TRP A 129 15.07 -10.04 4.97
N LYS A 130 16.35 -9.74 5.29
CA LYS A 130 16.95 -8.44 4.97
C LYS A 130 17.12 -8.27 3.46
N TRP A 131 17.63 -9.30 2.78
CA TRP A 131 17.77 -9.30 1.32
C TRP A 131 16.41 -9.23 0.62
N LEU A 132 15.42 -9.93 1.15
CA LEU A 132 14.08 -9.95 0.56
C LEU A 132 13.37 -8.59 0.65
N LYS A 133 13.61 -7.80 1.72
CA LYS A 133 13.15 -6.41 1.80
C LYS A 133 13.78 -5.53 0.71
N LEU A 134 15.03 -5.79 0.32
CA LEU A 134 15.71 -4.99 -0.70
C LEU A 134 15.10 -5.20 -2.10
N THR A 135 14.46 -6.35 -2.33
CA THR A 135 13.83 -6.71 -3.60
C THR A 135 12.80 -5.69 -4.07
N LYS A 136 11.98 -5.08 -3.18
CA LYS A 136 11.00 -4.06 -3.62
C LYS A 136 11.68 -2.83 -4.21
N TYR A 137 12.86 -2.46 -3.71
CA TYR A 137 13.63 -1.32 -4.22
C TYR A 137 14.26 -1.66 -5.57
N LEU A 138 14.81 -2.86 -5.72
CA LEU A 138 15.32 -3.33 -7.00
C LEU A 138 14.21 -3.37 -8.06
N ILE A 139 13.03 -3.88 -7.72
CA ILE A 139 11.85 -3.86 -8.60
C ILE A 139 11.46 -2.44 -8.96
N PHE A 140 11.41 -1.53 -7.98
CA PHE A 140 11.08 -0.12 -8.23
C PHE A 140 12.05 0.53 -9.21
N PHE A 141 13.37 0.40 -9.00
CA PHE A 141 14.38 0.96 -9.89
C PHE A 141 14.40 0.29 -11.26
N ALA A 142 14.20 -1.03 -11.34
CA ALA A 142 14.09 -1.74 -12.60
C ALA A 142 12.90 -1.24 -13.43
N ILE A 143 11.73 -1.10 -12.81
CA ILE A 143 10.54 -0.54 -13.47
C ILE A 143 10.79 0.90 -13.90
N ALA A 144 11.41 1.72 -13.05
CA ALA A 144 11.76 3.10 -13.38
C ALA A 144 12.69 3.18 -14.60
N PHE A 145 13.73 2.34 -14.64
CA PHE A 145 14.69 2.28 -15.74
C PHE A 145 14.03 1.87 -17.06
N ILE A 146 13.20 0.82 -17.03
CA ILE A 146 12.49 0.36 -18.21
C ILE A 146 11.49 1.43 -18.69
N TYR A 147 10.83 2.14 -17.77
CA TYR A 147 9.92 3.24 -18.12
C TYR A 147 10.64 4.40 -18.82
N ILE A 148 11.82 4.80 -18.33
CA ILE A 148 12.66 5.82 -18.98
C ILE A 148 13.05 5.38 -20.40
N TYR A 149 13.44 4.11 -20.56
CA TYR A 149 13.96 3.59 -21.82
C TYR A 149 12.88 3.38 -22.88
N ASN A 150 11.76 2.75 -22.52
CA ASN A 150 10.71 2.40 -23.48
C ASN A 150 9.67 3.52 -23.65
N GLY A 151 9.53 4.42 -22.68
CA GLY A 151 8.57 5.52 -22.72
C GLY A 151 7.09 5.11 -22.66
N ASP A 152 6.77 3.81 -22.68
CA ASP A 152 5.39 3.33 -22.75
C ASP A 152 4.90 2.81 -21.40
N ALA A 153 3.73 3.30 -20.98
CA ALA A 153 3.01 2.84 -19.78
C ALA A 153 2.45 1.40 -19.92
N ILE A 154 2.70 0.71 -21.04
CA ILE A 154 2.15 -0.62 -21.34
C ILE A 154 2.62 -1.69 -20.34
N ILE A 155 3.77 -1.49 -19.70
CA ILE A 155 4.34 -2.42 -18.71
C ILE A 155 3.43 -2.56 -17.48
N PHE A 156 2.72 -1.49 -17.12
CA PHE A 156 1.89 -1.48 -15.93
C PHE A 156 0.48 -2.03 -16.13
N LYS A 157 0.08 -2.28 -17.39
CA LYS A 157 -1.23 -2.84 -17.75
C LYS A 157 -1.50 -4.22 -17.12
N ASN A 158 -0.47 -4.88 -16.62
CA ASN A 158 -0.55 -6.16 -15.91
C ASN A 158 -0.19 -6.06 -14.42
N ASP A 159 -0.29 -4.89 -13.79
CA ASP A 159 -0.02 -4.78 -12.35
C ASP A 159 -1.03 -5.65 -11.57
N PRO A 160 -0.56 -6.66 -10.82
CA PRO A 160 -1.42 -7.52 -10.04
C PRO A 160 -2.27 -6.76 -9.00
N LEU A 161 -1.84 -5.59 -8.51
CA LEU A 161 -2.61 -4.77 -7.57
C LEU A 161 -3.92 -4.27 -8.18
N THR A 162 -3.85 -3.60 -9.33
CA THR A 162 -5.04 -3.04 -10.01
C THR A 162 -5.85 -4.16 -10.67
N THR A 163 -5.18 -5.15 -11.23
CA THR A 163 -5.84 -6.22 -11.96
C THR A 163 -6.59 -7.20 -11.05
N PHE A 164 -6.13 -7.44 -9.81
CA PHE A 164 -6.80 -8.32 -8.86
C PHE A 164 -8.19 -7.82 -8.45
N PHE A 165 -8.33 -6.52 -8.22
CA PHE A 165 -9.62 -5.94 -7.88
C PHE A 165 -10.46 -5.69 -9.13
N SER A 166 -9.86 -5.44 -10.29
CA SER A 166 -10.60 -5.35 -11.55
C SER A 166 -11.33 -6.68 -11.82
N LYS A 167 -12.59 -6.65 -12.28
CA LYS A 167 -13.36 -7.86 -12.63
C LYS A 167 -12.82 -8.60 -13.88
N LEU A 168 -11.59 -8.32 -14.29
CA LEU A 168 -10.93 -8.95 -15.42
C LEU A 168 -10.22 -10.22 -14.94
N TYR A 169 -10.84 -11.37 -15.21
CA TYR A 169 -10.29 -12.67 -14.87
C TYR A 169 -9.15 -13.05 -15.81
N ILE A 170 -7.99 -12.42 -15.65
CA ILE A 170 -6.75 -12.88 -16.27
C ILE A 170 -6.21 -13.97 -15.36
N TYR A 171 -6.31 -15.23 -15.80
CA TYR A 171 -5.87 -16.41 -15.04
C TYR A 171 -4.46 -16.23 -14.44
N LYS A 172 -3.51 -15.64 -15.19
CA LYS A 172 -2.14 -15.36 -14.71
C LYS A 172 -2.11 -14.48 -13.46
N VAL A 173 -2.93 -13.43 -13.39
CA VAL A 173 -2.99 -12.52 -12.24
C VAL A 173 -3.64 -13.21 -11.04
N ILE A 174 -4.66 -14.04 -11.27
CA ILE A 174 -5.34 -14.78 -10.19
C ILE A 174 -4.39 -15.77 -9.55
N TYR A 175 -3.66 -16.57 -10.34
CA TYR A 175 -2.66 -17.51 -9.81
C TYR A 175 -1.56 -16.77 -9.04
N PHE A 176 -1.08 -15.64 -9.57
CA PHE A 176 -0.06 -14.84 -8.91
C PHE A 176 -0.54 -14.22 -7.59
N SER A 177 -1.76 -13.68 -7.58
CA SER A 177 -2.37 -13.10 -6.36
C SER A 177 -2.66 -14.17 -5.31
N PHE A 178 -3.11 -15.36 -5.75
CA PHE A 178 -3.33 -16.49 -4.86
C PHE A 178 -2.01 -16.97 -4.22
N PHE A 179 -0.94 -17.06 -5.02
CA PHE A 179 0.40 -17.35 -4.50
C PHE A 179 0.84 -16.32 -3.46
N ILE A 180 0.63 -15.02 -3.73
CA ILE A 180 0.91 -13.96 -2.77
C ILE A 180 0.12 -14.12 -1.47
N PHE A 181 -1.16 -14.50 -1.54
CA PHE A 181 -1.97 -14.71 -0.34
C PHE A 181 -1.52 -15.92 0.47
N ILE A 182 -1.10 -17.00 -0.18
CA ILE A 182 -0.46 -18.13 0.51
C ILE A 182 0.80 -17.66 1.22
N CYS A 183 1.67 -16.90 0.54
CA CYS A 183 2.85 -16.33 1.19
C CYS A 183 2.47 -15.37 2.32
N SER A 184 1.36 -14.63 2.18
CA SER A 184 0.85 -13.69 3.18
C SER A 184 0.29 -14.37 4.42
N PHE A 185 -0.17 -15.61 4.29
CA PHE A 185 -0.57 -16.46 5.40
C PHE A 185 0.64 -16.69 6.33
N PHE A 186 1.77 -17.16 5.81
CA PHE A 186 2.97 -17.39 6.63
C PHE A 186 3.66 -16.09 7.04
N TYR A 187 3.72 -15.09 6.15
CA TYR A 187 4.43 -13.83 6.36
C TYR A 187 3.52 -12.63 6.11
N LYS A 188 3.07 -11.98 7.19
CA LYS A 188 2.10 -10.88 7.12
C LYS A 188 2.56 -9.80 6.14
N ARG A 189 1.64 -9.40 5.24
CA ARG A 189 1.86 -8.32 4.25
C ARG A 189 3.09 -8.56 3.34
N PHE A 190 3.30 -9.81 2.92
CA PHE A 190 4.43 -10.23 2.09
C PHE A 190 4.65 -9.34 0.85
N TRP A 191 3.58 -9.03 0.11
CA TRP A 191 3.69 -8.21 -1.10
C TRP A 191 4.11 -6.78 -0.80
N CYS A 192 3.39 -6.11 0.11
CA CYS A 192 3.68 -4.72 0.47
C CYS A 192 5.12 -4.53 0.95
N ARG A 193 5.72 -5.56 1.56
CA ARG A 193 7.07 -5.48 2.10
C ARG A 193 8.18 -5.87 1.12
N ASN A 194 7.94 -6.87 0.28
CA ASN A 194 9.02 -7.48 -0.51
C ASN A 194 8.95 -7.17 -2.00
N LEU A 195 7.78 -6.82 -2.52
CA LEU A 195 7.54 -6.77 -3.97
C LEU A 195 6.87 -5.48 -4.45
N CYS A 196 6.17 -4.75 -3.58
CA CYS A 196 5.37 -3.59 -3.98
C CYS A 196 6.24 -2.36 -4.32
N PRO A 197 6.28 -1.91 -5.60
CA PRO A 197 7.06 -0.73 -5.99
C PRO A 197 6.44 0.56 -5.44
N SER A 198 5.11 0.67 -5.35
CA SER A 198 4.45 1.81 -4.67
C SER A 198 4.87 1.89 -3.21
N GLY A 199 4.97 0.74 -2.52
CA GLY A 199 5.43 0.67 -1.14
C GLY A 199 6.88 1.12 -0.99
N ALA A 200 7.75 0.79 -1.94
CA ALA A 200 9.14 1.24 -1.97
C ALA A 200 9.23 2.77 -2.06
N PHE A 201 8.48 3.37 -2.99
CA PHE A 201 8.39 4.83 -3.14
C PHE A 201 7.95 5.52 -1.83
N LEU A 202 6.87 5.05 -1.22
CA LEU A 202 6.35 5.62 0.03
C LEU A 202 7.30 5.40 1.23
N SER A 203 8.10 4.34 1.22
CA SER A 203 9.08 4.07 2.27
C SER A 203 10.25 5.08 2.26
N PHE A 204 10.60 5.64 1.10
CA PHE A 204 11.60 6.72 1.03
C PHE A 204 11.14 7.98 1.78
N PHE A 205 9.87 8.36 1.65
CA PHE A 205 9.33 9.52 2.38
C PHE A 205 9.16 9.27 3.88
N ASN A 206 9.08 8.01 4.29
CA ASN A 206 8.94 7.64 5.69
C ASN A 206 10.19 8.00 6.51
N GLU A 207 11.38 7.97 5.91
CA GLU A 207 12.64 8.32 6.58
C GLU A 207 12.64 9.79 7.05
N ILE A 208 12.13 10.68 6.20
CA ILE A 208 12.00 12.14 6.43
C ILE A 208 10.78 12.46 7.30
N SER A 209 9.94 11.46 7.63
CA SER A 209 8.68 11.74 8.30
C SER A 209 8.87 12.37 9.69
N LEU A 210 8.14 13.46 9.91
CA LEU A 210 8.03 14.17 11.20
C LEU A 210 7.25 13.36 12.24
N SER A 211 6.64 12.25 11.82
CA SER A 211 5.91 11.32 12.68
C SER A 211 6.72 10.91 13.92
N LYS A 212 8.04 10.81 13.78
CA LYS A 212 9.02 10.48 14.84
C LYS A 212 9.00 11.44 16.04
N TYR A 213 8.52 12.68 15.85
CA TYR A 213 8.49 13.72 16.88
C TYR A 213 7.13 13.82 17.59
N PHE A 214 6.02 13.64 16.87
CA PHE A 214 4.68 13.88 17.40
C PHE A 214 3.94 12.61 17.82
N LEU A 215 4.35 11.45 17.33
CA LEU A 215 3.66 10.18 17.55
C LEU A 215 4.50 9.24 18.41
N LYS A 216 3.83 8.30 19.08
CA LYS A 216 4.51 7.24 19.83
C LYS A 216 5.45 6.49 18.90
N LYS A 217 6.69 6.26 19.33
CA LYS A 217 7.70 5.54 18.53
C LYS A 217 7.33 4.05 18.40
N PRO A 218 7.65 3.40 17.27
CA PRO A 218 7.48 1.96 17.14
C PRO A 218 8.41 1.21 18.12
N VAL A 219 8.01 0.00 18.51
CA VAL A 219 8.79 -0.87 19.41
C VAL A 219 9.28 -2.09 18.61
N PRO A 220 10.50 -2.06 18.04
CA PRO A 220 11.03 -3.12 17.18
C PRO A 220 10.95 -4.52 17.80
N ALA A 221 11.21 -4.65 19.11
CA ALA A 221 11.18 -5.91 19.83
C ALA A 221 9.82 -6.63 19.78
N LYS A 222 8.71 -5.89 19.59
CA LYS A 222 7.35 -6.44 19.50
C LYS A 222 6.81 -6.45 18.05
N CYS A 223 7.66 -6.16 17.06
CA CYS A 223 7.24 -6.03 15.68
C CYS A 223 7.11 -7.40 15.00
N ASP A 224 5.88 -7.80 14.66
CA ASP A 224 5.60 -8.98 13.85
C ASP A 224 5.90 -8.78 12.35
N LEU A 225 6.28 -7.56 11.99
CA LEU A 225 6.80 -7.19 10.69
C LEU A 225 8.32 -6.97 10.75
N GLY A 226 9.08 -7.62 11.63
CA GLY A 226 10.56 -7.64 11.60
C GLY A 226 11.28 -6.31 11.31
N VAL A 227 10.76 -5.21 11.86
CA VAL A 227 11.45 -3.93 11.92
C VAL A 227 12.46 -4.05 13.06
N GLN A 228 13.72 -3.71 12.80
CA GLN A 228 14.85 -3.84 13.72
C GLN A 228 15.12 -2.52 14.47
N ASN A 229 14.91 -1.38 13.81
CA ASN A 229 15.19 -0.06 14.39
C ASN A 229 13.96 0.84 14.38
N GLN A 230 13.88 1.80 15.32
CA GLN A 230 12.75 2.72 15.42
C GLN A 230 12.61 3.63 14.18
N ASP A 231 13.74 3.96 13.57
CA ASP A 231 13.84 4.83 12.40
C ASP A 231 14.00 4.08 11.08
N GLU A 232 13.75 2.76 11.07
CA GLU A 232 13.84 1.96 9.86
C GLU A 232 12.83 2.45 8.82
N LEU A 233 13.33 2.85 7.65
CA LEU A 233 12.58 3.27 6.47
C LEU A 233 11.40 2.34 6.10
N ASP A 234 11.55 1.03 6.31
CA ASP A 234 10.55 0.00 6.01
C ASP A 234 9.35 -0.03 7.00
N CYS A 235 9.40 0.75 8.08
CA CYS A 235 8.30 0.80 9.04
C CYS A 235 7.04 1.39 8.38
N ILE A 236 5.96 0.61 8.33
CA ILE A 236 4.68 1.05 7.76
C ILE A 236 3.74 1.71 8.79
N ASN A 237 4.27 2.03 9.97
CA ASN A 237 3.53 2.68 11.05
C ASN A 237 2.18 2.00 11.38
N CYS A 238 2.12 0.66 11.39
CA CYS A 238 0.88 -0.10 11.62
C CYS A 238 0.40 -0.13 13.09
N ASP A 239 1.16 0.48 14.00
CA ASP A 239 0.93 0.61 15.45
C ASP A 239 0.74 -0.66 16.28
N LYS A 240 0.67 -1.86 15.69
CA LYS A 240 0.52 -3.11 16.46
C LYS A 240 1.58 -3.31 17.53
N CYS A 241 2.83 -2.94 17.24
CA CYS A 241 3.93 -3.03 18.20
C CYS A 241 3.79 -2.09 19.40
N LYS A 242 2.95 -1.05 19.29
CA LYS A 242 2.69 -0.07 20.36
C LYS A 242 1.54 -0.49 21.29
N ILE A 243 0.70 -1.43 20.83
CA ILE A 243 -0.55 -1.82 21.49
C ILE A 243 -0.43 -3.19 22.16
N LYS A 244 0.36 -4.11 21.58
CA LYS A 244 0.61 -5.42 22.18
C LYS A 244 1.35 -5.25 23.51
N ASN A 245 0.66 -5.56 24.61
CA ASN A 245 1.23 -5.68 25.95
C ASN A 245 2.19 -6.86 26.02
#